data_AF-A0A936D5J2-F1
#
_entry.id   AF-A0A936D5J2-F1
#
_cell.length_a   1.000
_cell.length_b   1.000
_cell.length_c   1.000
_cell.angle_alpha   90.00
_cell.angle_beta   90.00
_cell.angle_gamma   90.00
#
_symmetry.space_group_name_H-M   'P 1'
#
loop_
_entity.id
_entity.type
_entity.pdbx_description
1 polymer ?
#
loop_
_entity_poly.entity_id
_entity_poly.type
_entity_poly.pdbx_seq_one_letter_code
_entity_poly.pdbx_strand_id
1 'polypeptide(L)'
;MKSLLSFFVVGSVVAACSVSNVSVGGDGDAGAADSGATDGAVGDAGTCSLPKVVGPCEAAMPRFWFNAATGQCEAFTYGGCGGNANNFESAAECARACAPPNVGDAGDGGAACKDTAVARLCVRGTPSGPGTASLVEGGYVGFQVFPAGCHSSSCTQVVEASCAVQKNENNEITLDGKFCLASTGGPACTPDCSGGGFGSCSVASIAAGTYKAKLGTLEVTFTVPSTIPGAGSCVGSPL
;
A
#
# COMPACT_ATOMS: atom_id res chain seq x y z
N MET A 1 -17.02 35.28 26.07
CA MET A 1 -17.49 35.06 24.69
C MET A 1 -17.23 33.60 24.35
N LYS A 2 -18.30 32.87 24.08
CA LYS A 2 -18.32 31.41 23.90
C LYS A 2 -17.66 31.07 22.57
N SER A 3 -16.48 30.46 22.58
CA SER A 3 -15.96 29.74 21.42
C SER A 3 -16.56 28.35 21.46
N LEU A 4 -17.48 28.07 20.54
CA LEU A 4 -18.11 26.77 20.36
C LEU A 4 -17.02 25.72 20.09
N LEU A 5 -16.80 24.83 21.05
CA LEU A 5 -16.46 23.44 20.72
C LEU A 5 -17.72 22.84 20.10
N SER A 6 -17.75 22.70 18.78
CA SER A 6 -18.71 21.81 18.13
C SER A 6 -18.29 20.37 18.41
N PHE A 7 -18.70 19.87 19.58
CA PHE A 7 -18.82 18.44 19.82
C PHE A 7 -19.99 17.93 18.96
N PHE A 8 -19.69 17.37 17.79
CA PHE A 8 -20.59 16.40 17.19
C PHE A 8 -20.43 15.09 17.95
N VAL A 9 -21.21 14.93 19.02
CA VAL A 9 -21.51 13.62 19.58
C VAL A 9 -22.69 13.08 18.76
N VAL A 10 -22.38 12.34 17.69
CA VAL A 10 -23.31 11.35 17.14
C VAL A 10 -22.54 10.04 17.17
N GLY A 11 -23.07 9.06 17.89
CA GLY A 11 -22.39 7.85 18.34
C GLY A 11 -21.58 7.16 17.25
N SER A 12 -20.27 7.40 17.26
CA SER A 12 -19.33 6.75 16.36
C SER A 12 -18.72 5.57 17.11
N VAL A 13 -19.29 4.39 16.92
CA VAL A 13 -18.53 3.16 17.15
C VAL A 13 -17.46 3.13 16.06
N VAL A 14 -16.25 3.58 16.39
CA VAL A 14 -15.08 3.40 15.52
C VAL A 14 -14.72 1.92 15.60
N ALA A 15 -15.02 1.20 14.53
CA ALA A 15 -14.69 -0.21 14.39
C ALA A 15 -13.17 -0.43 14.31
N ALA A 16 -12.72 -1.56 14.86
CA ALA A 16 -11.35 -2.02 14.72
C ALA A 16 -11.05 -2.35 13.24
N CYS A 17 -10.04 -1.67 12.70
CA CYS A 17 -9.47 -1.96 11.38
C CYS A 17 -8.30 -2.93 11.59
N SER A 18 -8.32 -4.07 10.91
CA SER A 18 -7.17 -4.98 10.89
C SER A 18 -6.64 -5.05 9.46
N VAL A 19 -5.41 -4.57 9.27
CA VAL A 19 -4.68 -4.76 8.01
C VAL A 19 -4.23 -6.22 7.95
N SER A 20 -4.90 -7.04 7.14
CA SER A 20 -4.42 -8.39 6.84
C SER A 20 -3.40 -8.30 5.70
N ASN A 21 -2.15 -7.94 6.05
CA ASN A 21 -1.03 -8.24 5.16
C ASN A 21 -0.90 -9.77 5.10
N VAL A 22 -1.00 -10.37 3.92
CA VAL A 22 -0.48 -11.72 3.72
C VAL A 22 1.03 -11.60 3.83
N SER A 23 1.55 -11.81 5.03
CA SER A 23 2.95 -12.11 5.25
C SER A 23 3.21 -13.49 4.66
N VAL A 24 3.75 -13.54 3.43
CA VAL A 24 4.45 -14.73 2.95
C VAL A 24 5.69 -14.89 3.83
N GLY A 25 5.60 -15.80 4.81
CA GLY A 25 6.74 -16.26 5.59
C GLY A 25 7.72 -16.99 4.66
N GLY A 26 8.96 -16.53 4.65
CA GLY A 26 10.10 -17.30 4.17
C GLY A 26 10.84 -17.85 5.38
N ASP A 27 10.66 -19.14 5.69
CA ASP A 27 11.49 -19.88 6.65
C ASP A 27 12.80 -20.30 5.94
N GLY A 28 13.94 -20.00 6.56
CA GLY A 28 15.27 -19.99 5.92
C GLY A 28 16.19 -21.18 6.20
N ASP A 29 17.47 -21.00 5.85
CA ASP A 29 18.71 -21.53 6.49
C ASP A 29 19.93 -20.96 5.70
N ALA A 30 20.72 -19.98 6.19
CA ALA A 30 21.85 -20.00 7.16
C ALA A 30 23.24 -20.32 6.56
N GLY A 31 24.21 -19.42 6.82
CA GLY A 31 25.65 -19.61 6.57
C GLY A 31 26.38 -18.35 6.08
N ALA A 32 26.59 -17.34 6.96
CA ALA A 32 27.89 -16.89 7.52
C ALA A 32 28.92 -16.30 6.50
N ALA A 33 29.66 -15.22 6.73
CA ALA A 33 29.74 -14.13 7.71
C ALA A 33 30.76 -13.14 7.10
N ASP A 34 30.56 -11.82 7.19
CA ASP A 34 31.63 -10.90 7.60
C ASP A 34 31.06 -9.49 7.87
N SER A 35 31.75 -8.83 8.77
CA SER A 35 31.47 -7.70 9.63
C SER A 35 31.58 -6.36 8.89
N GLY A 36 30.59 -5.49 9.07
CA GLY A 36 30.68 -4.11 8.58
C GLY A 36 29.41 -3.33 8.86
N ALA A 37 29.19 -2.96 10.11
CA ALA A 37 28.18 -1.99 10.47
C ALA A 37 28.56 -0.61 9.92
N THR A 38 27.75 -0.08 9.00
CA THR A 38 27.30 1.31 9.04
C THR A 38 25.87 1.39 8.50
N ASP A 39 25.01 1.96 9.32
CA ASP A 39 23.62 2.28 9.07
C ASP A 39 23.42 3.18 7.85
N GLY A 40 22.26 3.04 7.20
CA GLY A 40 21.59 4.16 6.55
C GLY A 40 21.70 4.24 5.03
N ALA A 41 20.77 3.57 4.35
CA ALA A 41 20.23 4.07 3.09
C ALA A 41 19.46 5.38 3.36
N VAL A 42 20.21 6.47 3.49
CA VAL A 42 19.72 7.83 3.30
C VAL A 42 20.62 8.40 2.23
N GLY A 43 20.05 8.94 1.14
CA GLY A 43 20.83 9.68 0.16
C GLY A 43 21.66 10.73 0.90
N ASP A 44 22.98 10.57 0.91
CA ASP A 44 23.88 11.53 1.51
C ASP A 44 23.80 12.80 0.68
N ALA A 45 23.01 13.77 1.15
CA ALA A 45 22.88 15.08 0.54
C ALA A 45 24.25 15.77 0.36
N GLY A 46 25.28 15.34 1.10
CA GLY A 46 26.67 15.74 0.92
C GLY A 46 27.24 15.33 -0.43
N THR A 47 27.14 14.06 -0.81
CA THR A 47 27.72 13.51 -2.04
C THR A 47 27.10 14.14 -3.28
N CYS A 48 25.78 14.24 -3.32
CA CYS A 48 25.04 14.75 -4.48
C CYS A 48 25.17 16.28 -4.65
N SER A 49 25.71 17.00 -3.67
CA SER A 49 26.01 18.43 -3.79
C SER A 49 27.47 18.74 -4.17
N LEU A 50 28.33 17.72 -4.29
CA LEU A 50 29.71 17.90 -4.72
C LEU A 50 29.79 18.24 -6.23
N PRO A 51 30.77 19.04 -6.66
CA PRO A 51 30.98 19.32 -8.09
C PRO A 51 31.55 18.09 -8.81
N LYS A 52 31.44 18.03 -10.15
CA LYS A 52 32.23 17.08 -10.94
C LYS A 52 33.72 17.34 -10.81
N VAL A 53 34.52 16.27 -10.70
CA VAL A 53 35.99 16.34 -10.63
C VAL A 53 36.60 15.36 -11.63
N VAL A 54 37.30 15.88 -12.65
CA VAL A 54 38.04 15.07 -13.63
C VAL A 54 39.28 14.43 -12.99
N GLY A 55 39.95 15.18 -12.11
CA GLY A 55 41.20 14.77 -11.49
C GLY A 55 42.42 14.92 -12.40
N PRO A 56 43.64 14.67 -11.88
CA PRO A 56 44.89 14.99 -12.57
C PRO A 56 45.40 13.90 -13.51
N CYS A 57 44.83 12.68 -13.47
CA CYS A 57 45.21 11.60 -14.37
C CYS A 57 44.60 11.79 -15.78
N GLU A 58 45.21 11.17 -16.81
CA GLU A 58 44.85 11.39 -18.23
C GLU A 58 44.07 10.20 -18.86
N ALA A 59 43.46 9.33 -18.05
CA ALA A 59 42.58 8.30 -18.59
C ALA A 59 41.25 8.92 -19.08
N ALA A 60 40.62 8.30 -20.08
CA ALA A 60 39.32 8.74 -20.58
C ALA A 60 38.22 7.76 -20.13
N MET A 61 37.72 7.95 -18.91
CA MET A 61 36.68 7.06 -18.34
C MET A 61 35.30 7.73 -18.37
N PRO A 62 34.31 7.20 -19.11
CA PRO A 62 32.96 7.76 -19.11
C PRO A 62 32.28 7.49 -17.75
N ARG A 63 31.80 8.55 -17.11
CA ARG A 63 31.15 8.51 -15.79
C ARG A 63 29.97 9.46 -15.77
N PHE A 64 29.15 9.35 -14.72
CA PHE A 64 28.01 10.22 -14.47
C PHE A 64 28.19 10.95 -13.16
N TRP A 65 27.75 12.20 -13.10
CA TRP A 65 27.70 13.01 -11.87
C TRP A 65 26.33 13.67 -11.77
N PHE A 66 25.86 13.93 -10.56
CA PHE A 66 24.62 14.66 -10.34
C PHE A 66 24.87 16.16 -10.36
N ASN A 67 24.23 16.84 -11.32
CA ASN A 67 24.25 18.29 -11.40
C ASN A 67 23.08 18.87 -10.60
N ALA A 68 23.35 19.34 -9.38
CA ALA A 68 22.34 19.93 -8.51
C ALA A 68 21.68 21.19 -9.11
N ALA A 69 22.31 21.88 -10.06
CA ALA A 69 21.73 23.06 -10.71
C ALA A 69 20.66 22.69 -11.75
N THR A 70 20.83 21.56 -12.44
CA THR A 70 19.84 21.04 -13.42
C THR A 70 18.92 19.99 -12.80
N GLY A 71 19.28 19.43 -11.66
CA GLY A 71 18.60 18.31 -11.01
C GLY A 71 18.78 16.99 -11.77
N GLN A 72 19.79 16.86 -12.62
CA GLN A 72 19.96 15.74 -13.54
C GLN A 72 21.33 15.07 -13.41
N CYS A 73 21.38 13.77 -13.73
CA CYS A 73 22.61 13.02 -13.88
C CYS A 73 23.20 13.23 -15.27
N GLU A 74 24.36 13.88 -15.33
CA GLU A 74 25.02 14.24 -16.57
C GLU A 74 26.30 13.42 -16.76
N ALA A 75 26.62 13.09 -18.02
CA ALA A 75 27.85 12.38 -18.34
C ALA A 75 29.07 13.32 -18.26
N PHE A 76 30.20 12.80 -17.80
CA PHE A 76 31.50 13.48 -17.84
C PHE A 76 32.64 12.48 -18.01
N THR A 77 33.82 12.96 -18.40
CA THR A 77 35.02 12.13 -18.52
C THR A 77 35.86 12.27 -17.25
N TYR A 78 36.07 11.15 -16.55
CA TYR A 78 36.93 11.07 -15.38
C TYR A 78 38.35 10.65 -15.79
N GLY A 79 39.35 11.36 -15.27
CA GLY A 79 40.77 11.17 -15.52
C GLY A 79 41.36 9.88 -14.95
N GLY A 80 40.63 9.18 -14.09
CA GLY A 80 41.03 7.90 -13.49
C GLY A 80 41.63 7.98 -12.09
N CYS A 81 41.94 9.18 -11.58
CA CYS A 81 42.37 9.38 -10.19
C CYS A 81 41.96 10.76 -9.65
N GLY A 82 41.95 10.95 -8.33
CA GLY A 82 41.75 12.25 -7.69
C GLY A 82 40.33 12.84 -7.83
N GLY A 83 39.33 11.99 -8.07
CA GLY A 83 37.90 12.38 -8.09
C GLY A 83 37.30 12.54 -6.69
N ASN A 84 35.97 12.72 -6.65
CA ASN A 84 35.17 12.71 -5.42
C ASN A 84 34.02 11.69 -5.54
N ALA A 85 33.16 11.64 -4.52
CA ALA A 85 32.05 10.68 -4.45
C ALA A 85 30.89 10.95 -5.44
N ASN A 86 30.79 12.14 -6.04
CA ASN A 86 29.80 12.43 -7.09
C ASN A 86 30.30 11.93 -8.46
N ASN A 87 30.55 10.62 -8.54
CA ASN A 87 31.13 9.93 -9.69
C ASN A 87 30.59 8.50 -9.74
N PHE A 88 29.69 8.25 -10.69
CA PHE A 88 28.95 7.00 -10.84
C PHE A 88 29.27 6.33 -12.19
N GLU A 89 29.16 5.01 -12.26
CA GLU A 89 29.46 4.27 -13.50
C GLU A 89 28.30 4.31 -14.50
N SER A 90 27.08 4.55 -14.02
CA SER A 90 25.89 4.64 -14.86
C SER A 90 24.95 5.78 -14.46
N ALA A 91 24.16 6.25 -15.42
CA ALA A 91 23.11 7.23 -15.17
C ALA A 91 22.07 6.73 -14.15
N ALA A 92 21.76 5.42 -14.18
CA ALA A 92 20.80 4.81 -13.27
C ALA A 92 21.30 4.78 -11.81
N GLU A 93 22.58 4.49 -11.61
CA GLU A 93 23.22 4.54 -10.30
C GLU A 93 23.24 5.96 -9.73
N CYS A 94 23.65 6.93 -10.56
CA CYS A 94 23.60 8.35 -10.21
C CYS A 94 22.18 8.79 -9.83
N ALA A 95 21.17 8.43 -10.63
CA ALA A 95 19.79 8.82 -10.37
C ALA A 95 19.27 8.20 -9.08
N ARG A 96 19.59 6.93 -8.82
CA ARG A 96 19.23 6.26 -7.56
C ARG A 96 19.90 6.91 -6.35
N ALA A 97 21.13 7.39 -6.49
CA ALA A 97 21.86 8.02 -5.40
C ALA A 97 21.40 9.47 -5.15
N CYS A 98 21.09 10.22 -6.21
CA CYS A 98 21.02 11.69 -6.15
C CYS A 98 19.80 12.34 -6.76
N ALA A 99 19.09 11.68 -7.68
CA ALA A 99 17.87 12.28 -8.22
C ALA A 99 16.80 12.29 -7.12
N PRO A 100 16.16 13.44 -6.84
CA PRO A 100 14.95 13.42 -6.05
C PRO A 100 13.95 12.49 -6.77
N PRO A 101 13.19 11.66 -6.04
CA PRO A 101 12.11 10.91 -6.66
C PRO A 101 11.25 11.92 -7.42
N ASN A 102 11.08 11.71 -8.73
CA ASN A 102 10.43 12.69 -9.60
C ASN A 102 9.08 13.09 -9.00
N VAL A 103 9.04 14.29 -8.43
CA VAL A 103 7.87 14.93 -7.85
C VAL A 103 6.99 15.43 -8.98
N GLY A 104 6.25 14.48 -9.53
CA GLY A 104 5.13 14.69 -10.43
C GLY A 104 3.81 14.23 -9.81
N ASP A 105 3.68 14.26 -8.49
CA ASP A 105 2.41 14.43 -7.76
C ASP A 105 2.74 14.64 -6.27
N ALA A 106 2.14 15.63 -5.63
CA ALA A 106 2.38 15.94 -4.22
C ALA A 106 1.54 14.98 -3.35
N GLY A 107 2.19 13.95 -2.78
CA GLY A 107 1.54 13.05 -1.82
C GLY A 107 2.52 12.17 -1.07
N ASP A 108 2.84 12.58 0.16
CA ASP A 108 3.14 11.74 1.34
C ASP A 108 3.94 10.43 1.12
N GLY A 109 5.27 10.51 1.22
CA GLY A 109 6.14 9.64 2.04
C GLY A 109 6.05 8.10 2.00
N GLY A 110 5.22 7.48 1.18
CA GLY A 110 5.03 6.02 1.08
C GLY A 110 5.68 5.44 -0.18
N ALA A 111 6.02 4.16 -0.14
CA ALA A 111 6.57 3.43 -1.29
C ALA A 111 5.79 3.74 -2.58
N ALA A 112 6.48 3.93 -3.72
CA ALA A 112 5.84 4.23 -5.00
C ALA A 112 4.83 3.13 -5.38
N CYS A 113 3.57 3.35 -5.08
CA CYS A 113 2.46 2.45 -5.38
C CYS A 113 1.36 3.18 -6.12
N LYS A 114 0.54 2.43 -6.83
CA LYS A 114 -0.59 2.95 -7.60
C LYS A 114 -1.86 2.84 -6.77
N ASP A 115 -2.51 3.96 -6.53
CA ASP A 115 -3.86 3.99 -5.97
C ASP A 115 -4.82 3.20 -6.87
N THR A 116 -5.53 2.28 -6.24
CA THR A 116 -6.43 1.36 -6.93
C THR A 116 -7.84 1.48 -6.36
N ALA A 117 -8.82 1.66 -7.25
CA ALA A 117 -10.22 1.77 -6.87
C ALA A 117 -10.72 0.48 -6.20
N VAL A 118 -11.83 0.56 -5.48
CA VAL A 118 -12.50 -0.61 -4.89
C VAL A 118 -13.59 -1.11 -5.84
N ALA A 119 -13.66 -2.42 -6.07
CA ALA A 119 -14.65 -2.99 -7.01
C ALA A 119 -15.47 -4.17 -6.46
N ARG A 120 -15.15 -4.66 -5.26
CA ARG A 120 -15.92 -5.74 -4.64
C ARG A 120 -16.02 -5.58 -3.13
N LEU A 121 -17.22 -5.86 -2.61
CA LEU A 121 -17.58 -5.81 -1.20
C LEU A 121 -18.22 -7.16 -0.82
N CYS A 122 -17.82 -7.74 0.30
CA CYS A 122 -18.38 -8.97 0.85
C CYS A 122 -18.78 -8.79 2.32
N VAL A 123 -19.99 -9.22 2.67
CA VAL A 123 -20.45 -9.36 4.06
C VAL A 123 -20.09 -10.75 4.58
N ARG A 124 -19.51 -10.82 5.78
CA ARG A 124 -19.03 -12.03 6.44
C ARG A 124 -19.71 -12.21 7.79
N GLY A 125 -20.02 -13.47 8.11
CA GLY A 125 -20.56 -13.90 9.40
C GLY A 125 -19.65 -14.92 10.06
N THR A 126 -20.12 -15.52 11.14
CA THR A 126 -19.36 -16.53 11.92
C THR A 126 -20.01 -17.91 11.84
N PRO A 127 -19.24 -19.00 11.69
CA PRO A 127 -17.81 -19.05 11.41
C PRO A 127 -17.50 -18.69 9.94
N SER A 128 -16.33 -18.11 9.69
CA SER A 128 -15.81 -17.92 8.32
C SER A 128 -15.19 -19.24 7.83
N GLY A 129 -15.56 -19.70 6.63
CA GLY A 129 -15.02 -20.95 6.08
C GLY A 129 -15.92 -21.61 5.02
N PRO A 130 -15.65 -22.87 4.65
CA PRO A 130 -16.56 -23.65 3.81
C PRO A 130 -17.89 -23.90 4.54
N GLY A 131 -18.99 -23.93 3.78
CA GLY A 131 -20.33 -24.16 4.33
C GLY A 131 -21.13 -22.87 4.51
N THR A 132 -21.69 -22.66 5.70
CA THR A 132 -22.54 -21.51 6.02
C THR A 132 -22.00 -20.73 7.22
N ALA A 133 -22.25 -19.42 7.22
CA ALA A 133 -21.96 -18.51 8.31
C ALA A 133 -23.26 -17.91 8.82
N SER A 134 -23.30 -17.56 10.11
CA SER A 134 -24.46 -16.94 10.74
C SER A 134 -24.17 -15.47 11.06
N LEU A 135 -25.17 -14.63 10.82
CA LEU A 135 -25.28 -13.29 11.37
C LEU A 135 -26.26 -13.39 12.54
N VAL A 136 -25.79 -13.07 13.75
CA VAL A 136 -26.58 -13.21 14.97
C VAL A 136 -26.77 -11.85 15.64
N GLU A 137 -27.91 -11.68 16.29
CA GLU A 137 -28.18 -10.49 17.10
C GLU A 137 -27.16 -10.38 18.25
N GLY A 138 -26.68 -9.16 18.50
CA GLY A 138 -25.60 -8.88 19.45
C GLY A 138 -24.21 -9.34 18.97
N GLY A 139 -24.12 -10.01 17.82
CA GLY A 139 -22.87 -10.50 17.23
C GLY A 139 -22.11 -9.44 16.43
N TYR A 140 -21.02 -9.89 15.80
CA TYR A 140 -20.22 -9.08 14.88
C TYR A 140 -20.61 -9.38 13.43
N VAL A 141 -20.58 -8.34 12.60
CA VAL A 141 -20.66 -8.47 11.14
C VAL A 141 -19.35 -8.01 10.54
N GLY A 142 -18.69 -8.92 9.82
CA GLY A 142 -17.45 -8.61 9.11
C GLY A 142 -17.70 -8.13 7.70
N PHE A 143 -16.80 -7.31 7.18
CA PHE A 143 -16.79 -6.88 5.80
C PHE A 143 -15.39 -7.04 5.22
N GLN A 144 -15.34 -7.48 3.96
CA GLN A 144 -14.12 -7.54 3.17
C GLN A 144 -14.30 -6.72 1.90
N VAL A 145 -13.35 -5.84 1.63
CA VAL A 145 -13.32 -5.01 0.43
C VAL A 145 -12.10 -5.40 -0.40
N PHE A 146 -12.23 -5.34 -1.73
CA PHE A 146 -11.18 -5.78 -2.66
C PHE A 146 -10.93 -4.72 -3.74
N PRO A 147 -9.67 -4.57 -4.18
CA PRO A 147 -9.34 -3.61 -5.24
C PRO A 147 -9.96 -4.03 -6.58
N ALA A 148 -10.06 -3.06 -7.47
CA ALA A 148 -10.43 -3.22 -8.86
C ALA A 148 -9.27 -3.85 -9.65
N GLY A 149 -9.62 -4.74 -10.58
CA GLY A 149 -8.66 -5.48 -11.39
C GLY A 149 -8.06 -6.71 -10.70
N CYS A 150 -7.54 -7.62 -11.53
CA CYS A 150 -6.84 -8.81 -11.08
C CYS A 150 -5.33 -8.57 -11.05
N HIS A 151 -4.78 -8.59 -9.85
CA HIS A 151 -3.38 -8.33 -9.56
C HIS A 151 -2.68 -9.60 -9.14
N SER A 152 -1.61 -9.98 -9.82
CA SER A 152 -0.91 -11.23 -9.52
C SER A 152 -0.11 -11.15 -8.23
N SER A 153 -0.18 -12.19 -7.39
CA SER A 153 0.57 -12.23 -6.13
C SER A 153 2.08 -12.34 -6.34
N SER A 154 2.51 -12.80 -7.53
CA SER A 154 3.93 -12.89 -7.90
C SER A 154 4.54 -11.55 -8.32
N CYS A 155 3.72 -10.55 -8.65
CA CYS A 155 4.15 -9.28 -9.24
C CYS A 155 3.54 -8.03 -8.61
N THR A 156 2.71 -8.20 -7.59
CA THR A 156 2.01 -7.12 -6.92
C THR A 156 2.37 -7.15 -5.45
N GLN A 157 2.93 -6.04 -4.98
CA GLN A 157 3.13 -5.78 -3.56
C GLN A 157 2.01 -4.86 -3.07
N VAL A 158 1.25 -5.33 -2.09
CA VAL A 158 0.25 -4.50 -1.40
C VAL A 158 1.01 -3.56 -0.46
N VAL A 159 1.02 -2.27 -0.78
CA VAL A 159 1.59 -1.23 0.09
C VAL A 159 0.53 -0.71 1.06
N GLU A 160 -0.73 -0.63 0.61
CA GLU A 160 -1.87 -0.32 1.46
C GLU A 160 -3.08 -1.17 1.07
N ALA A 161 -3.77 -1.72 2.07
CA ALA A 161 -5.08 -2.35 1.95
C ALA A 161 -5.86 -2.13 3.25
N SER A 162 -6.72 -1.12 3.27
CA SER A 162 -7.48 -0.74 4.46
C SER A 162 -8.98 -0.77 4.19
N CYS A 163 -9.75 -0.99 5.27
CA CYS A 163 -11.19 -0.82 5.28
C CYS A 163 -11.59 -0.04 6.53
N ALA A 164 -12.42 0.99 6.37
CA ALA A 164 -13.11 1.67 7.46
C ALA A 164 -14.63 1.42 7.35
N VAL A 165 -15.32 1.39 8.48
CA VAL A 165 -16.77 1.18 8.53
C VAL A 165 -17.43 2.11 9.53
N GLN A 166 -18.57 2.67 9.14
CA GLN A 166 -19.42 3.53 9.96
C GLN A 166 -20.86 3.04 9.86
N LYS A 167 -21.55 2.90 11.00
CA LYS A 167 -22.97 2.58 11.07
C LYS A 167 -23.75 3.81 11.50
N ASN A 168 -24.84 4.13 10.82
CA ASN A 168 -25.77 5.18 11.24
C ASN A 168 -27.01 4.61 11.97
N GLU A 169 -27.87 5.51 12.44
CA GLU A 169 -29.09 5.18 13.19
C GLU A 169 -30.18 4.51 12.32
N ASN A 170 -30.12 4.65 10.99
CA ASN A 170 -31.10 4.14 10.04
C ASN A 170 -30.76 2.73 9.51
N ASN A 171 -29.94 1.97 10.22
CA ASN A 171 -29.43 0.66 9.78
C ASN A 171 -28.68 0.71 8.43
N GLU A 172 -28.09 1.85 8.11
CA GLU A 172 -27.21 2.01 6.96
C GLU A 172 -25.76 2.03 7.43
N ILE A 173 -24.94 1.26 6.72
CA ILE A 173 -23.53 1.03 6.99
C ILE A 173 -22.75 1.58 5.80
N THR A 174 -21.90 2.55 6.05
CA THR A 174 -21.01 3.13 5.05
C THR A 174 -19.62 2.53 5.26
N LEU A 175 -19.05 2.02 4.18
CA LEU A 175 -17.69 1.52 4.14
C LEU A 175 -16.83 2.43 3.27
N ASP A 176 -15.56 2.51 3.65
CA ASP A 176 -14.52 3.11 2.85
C ASP A 176 -13.36 2.11 2.71
N GLY A 177 -12.70 2.10 1.56
CA GLY A 177 -11.59 1.19 1.29
C GLY A 177 -10.52 1.89 0.48
N LYS A 178 -9.27 1.73 0.91
CA LYS A 178 -8.10 2.32 0.23
C LYS A 178 -7.11 1.22 -0.10
N PHE A 179 -6.66 1.23 -1.36
CA PHE A 179 -5.68 0.29 -1.88
C PHE A 179 -4.57 1.02 -2.60
N CYS A 180 -3.33 0.72 -2.22
CA CYS A 180 -2.15 1.18 -2.93
C CYS A 180 -1.29 -0.03 -3.28
N LEU A 181 -1.16 -0.32 -4.57
CA LEU A 181 -0.53 -1.52 -5.10
C LEU A 181 0.73 -1.16 -5.89
N ALA A 182 1.88 -1.67 -5.48
CA ALA A 182 3.14 -1.50 -6.20
C ALA A 182 3.41 -2.71 -7.11
N SER A 183 3.90 -2.48 -8.31
CA SER A 183 4.39 -3.56 -9.17
C SER A 183 5.84 -3.90 -8.83
N THR A 184 6.13 -5.18 -8.63
CA THR A 184 7.49 -5.65 -8.33
C THR A 184 8.26 -6.11 -9.58
N GLY A 185 7.65 -6.02 -10.79
CA GLY A 185 8.35 -6.17 -12.06
C GLY A 185 8.93 -7.56 -12.38
N GLY A 186 8.24 -8.65 -12.00
CA GLY A 186 8.67 -10.01 -12.30
C GLY A 186 8.62 -10.39 -13.79
N PRO A 187 9.42 -11.37 -14.26
CA PRO A 187 9.51 -11.76 -15.67
C PRO A 187 8.25 -12.44 -16.23
N ALA A 188 7.29 -12.82 -15.39
CA ALA A 188 6.02 -13.42 -15.79
C ALA A 188 4.89 -13.03 -14.83
N CYS A 189 4.22 -11.92 -15.12
CA CYS A 189 3.04 -11.49 -14.37
C CYS A 189 1.79 -11.96 -15.11
N THR A 190 1.26 -13.11 -14.71
CA THR A 190 -0.03 -13.58 -15.21
C THR A 190 -1.12 -12.98 -14.32
N PRO A 191 -2.10 -12.21 -14.85
CA PRO A 191 -3.18 -11.67 -14.04
C PRO A 191 -3.92 -12.79 -13.30
N ASP A 192 -3.78 -12.83 -11.98
CA ASP A 192 -4.60 -13.63 -11.08
C ASP A 192 -5.31 -12.67 -10.13
N CYS A 193 -6.51 -13.01 -9.65
CA CYS A 193 -7.24 -12.14 -8.74
C CYS A 193 -6.88 -12.44 -7.26
N SER A 194 -5.69 -12.98 -7.02
CA SER A 194 -5.24 -13.44 -5.69
C SER A 194 -4.21 -12.50 -5.05
N GLY A 195 -3.56 -11.62 -5.82
CA GLY A 195 -2.46 -10.75 -5.37
C GLY A 195 -2.81 -9.29 -5.09
N GLY A 196 -4.08 -8.89 -5.12
CA GLY A 196 -4.51 -7.52 -4.79
C GLY A 196 -4.67 -7.25 -3.28
N GLY A 197 -4.65 -8.30 -2.45
CA GLY A 197 -5.00 -8.19 -1.03
C GLY A 197 -6.48 -7.84 -0.82
N PHE A 198 -6.88 -7.68 0.45
CA PHE A 198 -8.21 -7.23 0.83
C PHE A 198 -8.16 -6.42 2.12
N GLY A 199 -9.01 -5.40 2.21
CA GLY A 199 -9.24 -4.66 3.45
C GLY A 199 -10.30 -5.37 4.28
N SER A 200 -10.11 -5.46 5.61
CA SER A 200 -11.09 -6.04 6.53
C SER A 200 -11.50 -5.06 7.62
N CYS A 201 -12.78 -5.02 7.91
CA CYS A 201 -13.41 -4.16 8.90
C CYS A 201 -14.64 -4.89 9.46
N SER A 202 -15.13 -4.50 10.65
CA SER A 202 -16.27 -5.19 11.25
C SER A 202 -17.08 -4.25 12.14
N VAL A 203 -18.37 -4.52 12.29
CA VAL A 203 -19.23 -3.81 13.25
C VAL A 203 -19.58 -4.78 14.37
N ALA A 204 -19.34 -4.35 15.60
CA ALA A 204 -19.69 -5.09 16.81
C ALA A 204 -21.15 -4.85 17.22
N SER A 205 -21.72 -5.79 17.97
CA SER A 205 -22.99 -5.62 18.69
C SER A 205 -24.14 -5.11 17.81
N ILE A 206 -24.42 -5.84 16.72
CA ILE A 206 -25.48 -5.48 15.79
C ILE A 206 -26.86 -5.95 16.28
N ALA A 207 -27.86 -5.08 16.27
CA ALA A 207 -29.24 -5.44 16.64
C ALA A 207 -29.94 -6.24 15.52
N ALA A 208 -31.02 -6.93 15.83
CA ALA A 208 -31.87 -7.53 14.80
C ALA A 208 -32.45 -6.47 13.85
N GLY A 209 -32.48 -6.77 12.56
CA GLY A 209 -32.97 -5.84 11.54
C GLY A 209 -32.39 -6.07 10.16
N THR A 210 -32.88 -5.30 9.19
CA THR A 210 -32.34 -5.28 7.82
C THR A 210 -31.39 -4.10 7.69
N TYR A 211 -30.19 -4.38 7.18
CA TYR A 211 -29.11 -3.43 7.02
C TYR A 211 -28.73 -3.27 5.56
N LYS A 212 -28.30 -2.05 5.21
CA LYS A 212 -27.73 -1.74 3.90
C LYS A 212 -26.29 -1.30 4.05
N ALA A 213 -25.36 -2.05 3.49
CA ALA A 213 -23.94 -1.71 3.45
C ALA A 213 -23.58 -1.12 2.08
N LYS A 214 -22.96 0.06 2.09
CA LYS A 214 -22.58 0.84 0.90
C LYS A 214 -21.09 1.11 0.85
N LEU A 215 -20.50 0.97 -0.34
CA LEU A 215 -19.11 1.28 -0.63
C LEU A 215 -19.03 1.91 -2.02
N GLY A 216 -18.92 3.24 -2.09
CA GLY A 216 -19.05 3.96 -3.35
C GLY A 216 -20.39 3.66 -4.03
N THR A 217 -20.34 3.00 -5.20
CA THR A 217 -21.52 2.57 -5.97
C THR A 217 -22.01 1.16 -5.64
N LEU A 218 -21.27 0.40 -4.83
CA LEU A 218 -21.64 -0.95 -4.41
C LEU A 218 -22.62 -0.87 -3.22
N GLU A 219 -23.72 -1.63 -3.29
CA GLU A 219 -24.68 -1.76 -2.20
C GLU A 219 -25.01 -3.25 -1.98
N VAL A 220 -24.96 -3.71 -0.73
CA VAL A 220 -25.39 -5.05 -0.32
C VAL A 220 -26.37 -4.94 0.85
N THR A 221 -27.49 -5.64 0.74
CA THR A 221 -28.51 -5.71 1.79
C THR A 221 -28.42 -7.05 2.51
N PHE A 222 -28.48 -7.05 3.84
CA PHE A 222 -28.48 -8.27 4.65
C PHE A 222 -29.37 -8.10 5.89
N THR A 223 -29.81 -9.22 6.47
CA THR A 223 -30.69 -9.23 7.65
C THR A 223 -29.98 -9.90 8.83
N VAL A 224 -30.26 -9.44 10.04
CA VAL A 224 -29.83 -10.07 11.29
C VAL A 224 -31.07 -10.44 12.12
N PRO A 225 -31.20 -11.67 12.62
CA PRO A 225 -30.34 -12.81 12.35
C PRO A 225 -30.57 -13.40 10.94
N SER A 226 -29.54 -14.00 10.34
CA SER A 226 -29.68 -14.77 9.09
C SER A 226 -28.51 -15.74 8.89
N THR A 227 -28.68 -16.65 7.93
CA THR A 227 -27.60 -17.56 7.48
C THR A 227 -27.17 -17.13 6.09
N ILE A 228 -25.86 -16.96 5.90
CA ILE A 228 -25.22 -16.62 4.65
C ILE A 228 -24.21 -17.71 4.25
N PRO A 229 -23.70 -17.73 3.01
CA PRO A 229 -22.59 -18.61 2.66
C PRO A 229 -21.37 -18.34 3.57
N GLY A 230 -20.61 -19.38 3.92
CA GLY A 230 -19.41 -19.23 4.75
C GLY A 230 -18.32 -18.41 4.06
N ALA A 231 -18.34 -18.38 2.72
CA ALA A 231 -17.56 -17.48 1.88
C ALA A 231 -18.09 -16.02 1.85
N GLY A 232 -19.14 -15.71 2.62
CA GLY A 232 -19.80 -14.41 2.63
C GLY A 232 -20.78 -14.19 1.48
N SER A 233 -21.53 -13.10 1.57
CA SER A 233 -22.39 -12.58 0.50
C SER A 233 -21.70 -11.38 -0.15
N CYS A 234 -21.43 -11.43 -1.46
CA CYS A 234 -20.59 -10.44 -2.14
C CYS A 234 -21.34 -9.71 -3.27
N VAL A 235 -20.96 -8.46 -3.51
CA VAL A 235 -21.39 -7.62 -4.63
C VAL A 235 -20.18 -7.00 -5.33
N GLY A 236 -20.32 -6.73 -6.62
CA GLY A 236 -19.25 -6.21 -7.46
C GLY A 236 -18.32 -7.28 -8.02
N SER A 237 -17.52 -6.89 -9.01
CA SER A 237 -16.56 -7.76 -9.70
C SER A 237 -15.15 -7.30 -9.38
N PRO A 238 -14.20 -8.21 -9.15
CA PRO A 238 -12.79 -7.84 -8.98
C PRO A 238 -12.11 -7.48 -10.33
N LEU A 239 -12.86 -7.23 -11.41
CA LEU A 239 -12.34 -6.98 -12.76
C LEU A 239 -12.25 -5.48 -13.04
#